data_AF-A0A834VWS1-F1
#
_entry.id   AF-A0A834VWS1-F1
#
_cell.length_a   1.000
_cell.length_b   1.000
_cell.length_c   1.000
_cell.angle_alpha   90.00
_cell.angle_beta   90.00
_cell.angle_gamma   90.00
#
_symmetry.space_group_name_H-M   'P 1'
#
loop_
_entity.id
_entity.type
_entity.pdbx_description
1 polymer ?
#
loop_
_entity_poly.entity_id
_entity_poly.type
_entity_poly.pdbx_seq_one_letter_code
_entity_poly.pdbx_strand_id
1 'polypeptide(L)'
;MTNNGHDTSVTTAGRWTRNFFTPLLKNTSFMDRTLVLITFDENDSYAKKNHVVAILLGDAIPAHLIGTTDTAYYNHYSGLATAEANWNLHTLGRWDVGANVFGVMAEKTGDTVRKWRGKVKFEDMSFN
;
A
#
# COMPACT_ATOMS: atom_id res chain seq x y z
N MET A 1 21.95 -5.90 -4.25
CA MET A 1 21.38 -6.38 -2.95
C MET A 1 20.28 -7.36 -3.34
N THR A 2 20.36 -8.67 -3.03
CA THR A 2 19.54 -9.66 -3.74
C THR A 2 18.08 -9.78 -3.28
N ASN A 3 17.75 -9.25 -2.12
CA ASN A 3 16.42 -9.35 -1.50
C ASN A 3 15.43 -8.25 -1.93
N ASN A 4 15.87 -7.24 -2.68
CA ASN A 4 15.02 -6.12 -3.10
C ASN A 4 14.13 -6.42 -4.32
N GLY A 5 14.39 -7.52 -5.03
CA GLY A 5 13.64 -7.88 -6.24
C GLY A 5 14.05 -7.16 -7.52
N HIS A 6 15.11 -6.32 -7.49
CA HIS A 6 15.67 -5.68 -8.67
C HIS A 6 16.70 -6.58 -9.36
N ASP A 7 17.61 -7.18 -8.59
CA ASP A 7 18.70 -8.01 -9.13
C ASP A 7 18.36 -9.51 -9.14
N THR A 8 17.17 -9.89 -8.69
CA THR A 8 16.72 -11.28 -8.59
C THR A 8 15.22 -11.43 -8.87
N SER A 9 14.74 -12.67 -8.99
CA SER A 9 13.33 -12.94 -9.22
C SER A 9 12.42 -12.52 -8.05
N VAL A 10 11.15 -12.24 -8.35
CA VAL A 10 10.10 -12.02 -7.36
C VAL A 10 9.96 -13.18 -6.38
N THR A 11 10.30 -14.41 -6.78
CA THR A 11 10.32 -15.59 -5.92
C THR A 11 11.39 -15.47 -4.83
N THR A 12 12.57 -14.96 -5.17
CA THR A 12 13.68 -14.74 -4.23
C THR A 12 13.31 -13.63 -3.24
N ALA A 13 12.84 -12.48 -3.74
CA ALA A 13 12.41 -11.36 -2.90
C ALA A 13 11.21 -11.73 -2.00
N GLY A 14 10.24 -12.48 -2.54
CA GLY A 14 9.08 -12.96 -1.78
C GLY A 14 9.46 -13.96 -0.68
N ARG A 15 10.42 -14.86 -0.94
CA ARG A 15 10.95 -15.77 0.09
C ARG A 15 11.62 -15.00 1.22
N TRP A 16 12.46 -14.01 0.88
CA TRP A 16 13.09 -13.16 1.89
C TRP A 16 12.05 -12.40 2.72
N THR A 17 11.11 -11.74 2.04
CA THR A 17 10.04 -10.94 2.68
C THR A 17 9.21 -11.79 3.64
N ARG A 18 8.79 -12.98 3.22
CA ARG A 18 8.05 -13.92 4.06
C ARG A 18 8.86 -14.33 5.29
N ASN A 19 10.14 -14.67 5.11
CA ASN A 19 11.00 -15.09 6.22
C ASN A 19 11.25 -13.94 7.20
N PHE A 20 11.36 -12.71 6.71
CA PHE A 20 11.54 -11.51 7.54
C PHE A 20 10.28 -11.19 8.36
N PHE A 21 9.10 -11.21 7.75
CA PHE A 21 7.85 -10.82 8.43
C PHE A 21 7.22 -11.92 9.28
N THR A 22 7.37 -13.21 8.93
CA THR A 22 6.76 -14.31 9.70
C THR A 22 7.03 -14.25 11.22
N PRO A 23 8.26 -14.02 11.71
CA PRO A 23 8.50 -13.87 13.15
C PRO A 23 7.89 -12.59 13.73
N LEU A 24 7.88 -11.48 12.98
CA LEU A 24 7.29 -10.21 13.41
C LEU A 24 5.76 -10.34 13.58
N LEU A 25 5.09 -11.04 12.67
CA LEU A 25 3.66 -11.32 12.75
C LEU A 25 3.27 -12.19 13.96
N LYS A 26 4.22 -12.87 14.61
CA LYS A 26 4.00 -13.65 15.83
C LYS A 26 4.39 -12.89 17.10
N ASN A 27 5.05 -11.75 16.97
CA ASN A 27 5.50 -10.95 18.09
C ASN A 27 4.36 -10.03 18.54
N THR A 28 3.82 -10.28 19.74
CA THR A 28 2.69 -9.52 20.30
C THR A 28 3.02 -8.05 20.58
N SER A 29 4.29 -7.70 20.78
CA SER A 29 4.71 -6.30 20.91
C SER A 29 4.80 -5.58 19.57
N PHE A 30 4.94 -6.32 18.47
CA PHE A 30 4.92 -5.76 17.12
C PHE A 30 3.51 -5.75 16.53
N MET A 31 2.69 -6.76 16.82
CA MET A 31 1.28 -6.85 16.45
C MET A 31 0.40 -6.25 17.56
N ASP A 32 0.46 -4.93 17.71
CA ASP A 32 -0.40 -4.15 18.62
C ASP A 32 -1.03 -2.99 17.84
N ARG A 33 -2.14 -3.28 17.18
CA ARG A 33 -2.85 -2.38 16.25
C ARG A 33 -1.96 -1.92 15.09
N THR A 34 -1.20 -2.85 14.53
CA THR A 34 -0.23 -2.60 13.47
C THR A 34 -0.84 -2.87 12.10
N LEU A 35 -0.65 -1.93 11.18
CA LEU A 35 -0.89 -2.11 9.75
C LEU A 35 0.45 -2.09 9.02
N VAL A 36 0.72 -3.13 8.24
CA VAL A 36 1.92 -3.26 7.40
C VAL A 36 1.52 -3.17 5.94
N LEU A 37 2.19 -2.30 5.17
CA LEU A 37 2.13 -2.28 3.71
C LEU A 37 3.38 -2.94 3.14
N ILE A 38 3.19 -3.98 2.33
CA ILE A 38 4.24 -4.57 1.49
C ILE A 38 3.94 -4.19 0.04
N THR A 39 4.86 -3.49 -0.60
CA THR A 39 4.72 -3.06 -2.00
C THR A 39 6.08 -2.93 -2.67
N PHE A 40 6.09 -2.59 -3.96
CA PHE A 40 7.28 -2.29 -4.75
C PHE A 40 7.27 -0.82 -5.14
N ASP A 41 8.42 -0.21 -5.33
CA ASP A 41 8.53 1.15 -5.85
C ASP A 41 8.14 1.22 -7.34
N GLU A 42 8.54 0.23 -8.14
CA GLU A 42 8.26 0.20 -9.56
C GLU A 42 8.02 -1.20 -10.13
N ASN A 43 7.53 -1.23 -11.38
CA ASN A 43 7.62 -2.40 -12.23
C ASN A 43 8.94 -2.36 -13.04
N ASP A 44 9.34 -3.51 -13.59
CA ASP A 44 10.60 -3.64 -14.36
C ASP A 44 10.54 -3.00 -15.77
N SER A 45 9.39 -2.46 -16.18
CA SER A 45 9.15 -2.01 -17.56
C SER A 45 8.79 -0.54 -17.61
N TYR A 46 9.80 0.31 -17.83
CA TYR A 46 9.64 1.77 -17.99
C TYR A 46 8.68 2.19 -19.12
N ALA A 47 8.40 1.30 -20.09
CA ALA A 47 7.44 1.56 -21.17
C ALA A 47 5.98 1.29 -20.77
N LYS A 48 5.73 0.70 -19.61
CA LYS A 48 4.40 0.36 -19.10
C LYS A 48 4.07 1.22 -17.89
N LYS A 49 2.77 1.50 -17.70
CA LYS A 49 2.28 2.11 -16.46
C LYS A 49 2.83 1.37 -15.25
N ASN A 50 3.37 2.12 -14.29
CA ASN A 50 3.74 1.57 -13.00
C ASN A 50 2.50 1.02 -12.27
N HIS A 51 2.43 -0.31 -12.18
CA HIS A 51 1.38 -1.03 -11.48
C HIS A 51 2.04 -2.15 -10.69
N VAL A 52 2.07 -1.98 -9.38
CA VAL A 52 2.78 -2.82 -8.43
C VAL A 52 1.80 -3.48 -7.48
N VAL A 53 2.19 -4.64 -6.96
CA VAL A 53 1.42 -5.29 -5.90
C VAL A 53 1.48 -4.47 -4.62
N ALA A 54 0.36 -4.41 -3.90
CA ALA A 54 0.27 -3.86 -2.55
C ALA A 54 -0.48 -4.87 -1.68
N ILE A 55 0.16 -5.31 -0.60
CA ILE A 55 -0.42 -6.25 0.37
C ILE A 55 -0.49 -5.54 1.71
N LEU A 56 -1.69 -5.43 2.26
CA LEU A 56 -1.90 -4.99 3.64
C LEU A 56 -1.93 -6.22 4.56
N LEU A 57 -1.15 -6.16 5.63
CA LEU A 57 -1.06 -7.19 6.67
C LEU A 57 -1.14 -6.55 8.07
N GLY A 58 -1.38 -7.37 9.09
CA GLY A 58 -1.33 -6.96 10.49
C GLY A 58 -2.67 -7.07 11.21
N ASP A 59 -2.63 -6.88 12.52
CA ASP A 59 -3.76 -7.04 13.43
C ASP A 59 -4.71 -5.82 13.46
N ALA A 60 -4.32 -4.72 12.82
CA ALA A 60 -5.21 -3.59 12.57
C ALA A 60 -6.31 -3.89 11.53
N ILE A 61 -6.16 -4.96 10.74
CA ILE A 61 -7.11 -5.34 9.68
C ILE A 61 -8.31 -6.08 10.29
N PRO A 62 -9.55 -5.60 10.08
CA PRO A 62 -10.76 -6.30 10.51
C PRO A 62 -10.84 -7.72 9.95
N ALA A 63 -11.30 -8.67 10.75
CA ALA A 63 -11.37 -10.09 10.37
C ALA A 63 -12.14 -10.35 9.06
N HIS A 64 -13.19 -9.57 8.79
CA HIS A 64 -14.00 -9.70 7.58
C HIS A 64 -13.30 -9.22 6.29
N LEU A 65 -12.17 -8.52 6.40
CA LEU A 65 -11.35 -8.08 5.26
C LEU A 65 -10.15 -8.99 4.98
N ILE A 66 -9.88 -9.97 5.85
CA ILE A 66 -8.77 -10.91 5.65
C ILE A 66 -9.01 -11.75 4.39
N GLY A 67 -8.04 -11.76 3.48
CA GLY A 67 -8.14 -12.51 2.21
C GLY A 67 -9.02 -11.84 1.15
N THR A 68 -9.47 -10.61 1.38
CA THR A 68 -10.24 -9.83 0.40
C THR A 68 -9.32 -9.01 -0.52
N THR A 69 -9.91 -8.37 -1.52
CA THR A 69 -9.23 -7.43 -2.42
C THR A 69 -9.99 -6.12 -2.43
N ASP A 70 -9.26 -5.02 -2.38
CA ASP A 70 -9.81 -3.67 -2.56
C ASP A 70 -9.64 -3.23 -4.02
N THR A 71 -10.70 -2.69 -4.60
CA THR A 71 -10.75 -2.27 -6.01
C THR A 71 -10.69 -0.75 -6.19
N ALA A 72 -10.59 0.01 -5.09
CA ALA A 72 -10.33 1.43 -5.17
C ALA A 72 -8.98 1.72 -5.83
N TYR A 73 -8.86 2.92 -6.41
CA TYR A 73 -7.59 3.33 -7.02
C TYR A 73 -6.65 3.86 -5.93
N TYR A 74 -5.39 3.43 -6.00
CA TYR A 74 -4.32 3.82 -5.10
C TYR A 74 -3.05 4.13 -5.89
N ASN A 75 -2.19 4.99 -5.35
CA ASN A 75 -0.85 5.24 -5.84
C ASN A 75 0.12 5.30 -4.65
N HIS A 76 1.41 5.57 -4.88
CA HIS A 76 2.39 5.64 -3.78
C HIS A 76 2.07 6.70 -2.73
N TYR A 77 1.42 7.81 -3.14
CA TYR A 77 0.97 8.84 -2.22
C TYR A 77 -0.18 8.38 -1.31
N SER A 78 -0.90 7.30 -1.64
CA SER A 78 -1.90 6.68 -0.75
C SER A 78 -1.28 6.14 0.54
N GLY A 79 -0.02 5.67 0.50
CA GLY A 79 0.69 5.27 1.71
C GLY A 79 0.95 6.47 2.63
N LEU A 80 1.39 7.59 2.05
CA LEU A 80 1.59 8.84 2.79
C LEU A 80 0.28 9.42 3.33
N ALA A 81 -0.75 9.54 2.50
CA ALA A 81 -2.06 10.02 2.93
C ALA A 81 -2.66 9.15 4.05
N THR A 82 -2.44 7.83 3.99
CA THR A 82 -2.89 6.92 5.06
C THR A 82 -2.14 7.15 6.37
N ALA A 83 -0.83 7.36 6.32
CA ALA A 83 -0.04 7.73 7.48
C ALA A 83 -0.51 9.07 8.09
N GLU A 84 -0.68 10.09 7.25
CA GLU A 84 -1.16 11.41 7.65
C GLU A 84 -2.53 11.31 8.34
N ALA A 85 -3.48 10.61 7.74
CA ALA A 85 -4.81 10.39 8.31
C ALA A 85 -4.75 9.63 9.65
N ASN A 86 -3.94 8.57 9.74
CA ASN A 86 -3.80 7.76 10.95
C ASN A 86 -3.28 8.56 12.15
N TRP A 87 -2.40 9.54 11.92
CA TRP A 87 -1.84 10.40 12.96
C TRP A 87 -2.54 11.77 13.06
N ASN A 88 -3.63 11.98 12.33
CA ASN A 88 -4.34 13.26 12.28
C ASN A 88 -3.39 14.44 11.93
N LEU A 89 -2.54 14.23 10.93
CA LEU A 89 -1.60 15.21 10.43
C LEU A 89 -2.20 15.97 9.24
N HIS A 90 -1.66 17.15 8.96
CA HIS A 90 -1.93 17.84 7.72
C HIS A 90 -1.18 17.20 6.55
N THR A 91 -1.79 17.26 5.38
CA THR A 91 -1.15 16.95 4.09
C THR A 91 0.07 17.85 3.87
N LEU A 92 1.10 17.33 3.19
CA LEU A 92 2.24 18.12 2.69
C LEU A 92 1.87 19.08 1.55
N GLY A 93 0.60 19.07 1.11
CA GLY A 93 0.09 20.01 0.11
C GLY A 93 0.50 19.66 -1.31
N ARG A 94 0.87 18.40 -1.58
CA ARG A 94 1.27 17.91 -2.89
C ARG A 94 0.32 16.81 -3.36
N TRP A 95 0.86 15.69 -3.81
CA TRP A 95 0.10 14.61 -4.43
C TRP A 95 -0.69 13.75 -3.42
N ASP A 96 -0.34 13.84 -2.14
CA ASP A 96 -1.02 13.28 -0.97
C ASP A 96 -2.44 13.86 -0.78
N VAL A 97 -2.66 15.16 -1.06
CA VAL A 97 -3.98 15.82 -0.94
C VAL A 97 -5.07 15.09 -1.76
N GLY A 98 -4.69 14.64 -2.95
CA GLY A 98 -5.57 13.97 -3.90
C GLY A 98 -5.66 12.45 -3.72
N ALA A 99 -4.72 11.85 -2.99
CA ALA A 99 -4.60 10.41 -2.85
C ALA A 99 -5.70 9.83 -1.94
N ASN A 100 -6.13 8.61 -2.24
CA ASN A 100 -7.03 7.88 -1.34
C ASN A 100 -6.24 7.36 -0.14
N VAL A 101 -6.79 7.53 1.06
CA VAL A 101 -6.44 6.71 2.23
C VAL A 101 -6.88 5.27 1.96
N PHE A 102 -6.08 4.27 2.35
CA PHE A 102 -6.48 2.87 2.20
C PHE A 102 -7.82 2.61 2.88
N GLY A 103 -8.74 1.91 2.20
CA GLY A 103 -10.14 1.78 2.65
C GLY A 103 -10.29 1.32 4.10
N VAL A 104 -9.45 0.37 4.54
CA VAL A 104 -9.41 -0.12 5.92
C VAL A 104 -9.10 0.97 6.96
N MET A 105 -8.31 1.98 6.59
CA MET A 105 -8.00 3.12 7.45
C MET A 105 -9.01 4.25 7.27
N ALA A 106 -9.49 4.46 6.04
CA ALA A 106 -10.48 5.49 5.73
C ALA A 106 -11.76 5.32 6.57
N GLU A 107 -12.20 4.08 6.77
CA GLU A 107 -13.33 3.75 7.64
C GLU A 107 -13.10 4.20 9.10
N LYS A 108 -11.85 4.12 9.59
CA LYS A 108 -11.48 4.48 10.96
C LYS A 108 -11.28 5.99 11.14
N THR A 109 -10.77 6.66 10.12
CA THR A 109 -10.43 8.10 10.16
C THR A 109 -11.57 8.99 9.67
N GLY A 110 -12.61 8.41 9.06
CA GLY A 110 -13.73 9.14 8.47
C GLY A 110 -13.43 9.70 7.07
N ASP A 111 -12.31 9.29 6.46
CA ASP A 111 -11.97 9.68 5.10
C ASP A 111 -12.89 9.00 4.08
N THR A 112 -13.20 9.73 3.00
CA THR A 112 -13.98 9.18 1.89
C THR A 112 -13.05 8.61 0.82
N VAL A 113 -13.14 7.31 0.56
CA VAL A 113 -12.49 6.68 -0.60
C VAL A 113 -13.18 7.16 -1.88
N ARG A 114 -12.41 7.81 -2.75
CA ARG A 114 -12.92 8.47 -3.96
C ARG A 114 -12.95 7.49 -5.13
N LYS A 115 -13.87 7.71 -6.06
CA LYS A 115 -13.84 7.09 -7.40
C LYS A 115 -12.91 7.90 -8.31
N TRP A 116 -12.24 7.23 -9.25
CA TRP A 116 -11.41 7.92 -10.23
C TRP A 116 -12.26 8.88 -11.07
N ARG A 117 -11.80 10.12 -11.22
CA ARG A 117 -12.48 11.19 -11.97
C ARG A 117 -11.58 11.86 -13.02
N GLY A 118 -10.37 11.33 -13.23
CA GLY A 118 -9.47 11.87 -14.25
C GLY A 118 -10.02 11.64 -15.66
N LYS A 119 -9.71 12.56 -16.58
CA LYS A 119 -10.12 12.48 -17.99
C LYS A 119 -9.54 11.25 -18.68
N VAL A 120 -8.29 10.92 -18.35
CA VAL A 120 -7.62 9.68 -18.79
C VAL A 120 -8.02 8.58 -17.82
N LYS A 121 -8.29 7.37 -18.31
CA LYS A 121 -8.64 6.23 -17.45
C LYS A 121 -7.49 5.94 -16.50
N PHE A 122 -7.80 5.52 -15.27
CA PHE A 122 -6.76 5.25 -14.27
C PHE A 122 -5.70 4.26 -14.77
N GLU A 123 -6.11 3.21 -15.50
CA GLU A 123 -5.24 2.21 -16.10
C GLU A 123 -4.26 2.76 -17.15
N ASP A 124 -4.61 3.89 -17.76
CA ASP A 124 -3.83 4.56 -18.80
C ASP A 124 -3.00 5.74 -18.24
N MET A 125 -3.09 6.01 -16.92
CA MET A 125 -2.32 7.06 -16.27
C MET A 125 -0.87 6.63 -16.02
N SER A 126 0.07 7.42 -16.52
CA SER A 126 1.48 7.36 -16.10
C SER A 126 1.71 8.35 -14.97
N PHE A 127 2.04 7.84 -13.79
CA PHE A 127 2.60 8.65 -12.70
C PHE A 127 4.09 8.32 -12.67
N ASN A 128 4.92 9.24 -13.17
CA ASN A 128 6.35 9.21 -12.95
C ASN A 128 6.67 10.09 -11.74
#